data_AF-A0A944N008-F1
#
_entry.id   AF-A0A944N008-F1
#
_cell.length_a   1.000
_cell.length_b   1.000
_cell.length_c   1.000
_cell.angle_alpha   90.00
_cell.angle_beta   90.00
_cell.angle_gamma   90.00
#
_symmetry.space_group_name_H-M   'P 1'
#
loop_
_entity.id
_entity.type
_entity.pdbx_description
1 polymer ?
#
loop_
_entity_poly.entity_id
_entity_poly.type
_entity_poly.pdbx_seq_one_letter_code
_entity_poly.pdbx_strand_id
1 'polypeptide(L)'
;MPNRIKYFGTIFTFLSLLVFHGINRDVLANENTDPFHLLVHAVGSTEDTSVQAALLKGMLLGLEGRRSVHAPEGWPALSNTLACSTSAPVRQHALALSQIFGDTMAVASALECVQDSSIAASQRCSTLSLLLGQQNREASQLLETLMNDPAMTLSAIR
;
A
#
# COMPACT_ATOMS: atom_id res chain seq x y z
N MET A 1 78.05 28.39 -2.06
CA MET A 1 78.42 27.95 -3.43
C MET A 1 78.76 26.46 -3.38
N PRO A 2 78.55 25.64 -4.43
CA PRO A 2 78.25 26.03 -5.81
C PRO A 2 76.75 26.19 -6.14
N ASN A 3 76.08 25.15 -6.65
CA ASN A 3 75.11 25.24 -7.76
C ASN A 3 73.95 24.21 -7.68
N ARG A 4 72.81 24.32 -8.42
CA ARG A 4 72.01 25.43 -8.99
C ARG A 4 70.84 24.82 -9.80
N ILE A 5 69.62 25.40 -9.70
CA ILE A 5 68.69 25.81 -10.79
C ILE A 5 68.29 24.71 -11.84
N LYS A 6 67.01 24.58 -12.22
CA LYS A 6 66.34 25.25 -13.37
C LYS A 6 64.82 25.02 -13.17
N TYR A 7 64.02 26.10 -13.13
CA TYR A 7 63.17 26.61 -14.23
C TYR A 7 62.04 25.61 -14.61
N PHE A 8 60.83 26.01 -15.01
CA PHE A 8 60.33 27.27 -15.55
C PHE A 8 58.80 27.31 -15.37
N GLY A 9 58.18 28.48 -15.37
CA GLY A 9 56.72 28.59 -15.24
C GLY A 9 55.98 28.40 -16.57
N THR A 10 55.08 27.42 -16.64
CA THR A 10 54.03 27.19 -17.66
C THR A 10 53.10 26.08 -17.09
N ILE A 11 51.77 26.03 -17.27
CA ILE A 11 50.84 26.83 -18.07
C ILE A 11 49.49 26.95 -17.34
N PHE A 12 48.83 28.08 -17.55
CA PHE A 12 47.44 28.34 -17.19
C PHE A 12 46.49 27.56 -18.11
N THR A 13 46.01 26.38 -17.70
CA THR A 13 44.79 25.73 -18.23
C THR A 13 44.34 24.59 -17.31
N PHE A 14 43.39 24.86 -16.42
CA PHE A 14 42.21 24.01 -16.14
C PHE A 14 41.19 24.77 -15.26
N LEU A 15 41.11 26.09 -15.44
CA LEU A 15 39.92 26.87 -15.10
C LEU A 15 38.89 26.60 -16.21
N SER A 16 37.62 26.40 -15.83
CA SER A 16 36.49 26.07 -16.71
C SER A 16 36.49 24.65 -17.28
N LEU A 17 35.92 23.69 -16.52
CA LEU A 17 34.62 23.09 -16.84
C LEU A 17 34.21 22.08 -15.75
N LEU A 18 33.29 22.48 -14.86
CA LEU A 18 32.32 21.61 -14.16
C LEU A 18 31.25 22.43 -13.40
N VAL A 19 30.83 23.55 -14.01
CA VAL A 19 29.48 24.09 -13.77
C VAL A 19 28.60 23.45 -14.86
N PHE A 20 27.36 23.08 -14.51
CA PHE A 20 26.54 22.06 -15.20
C PHE A 20 26.98 20.61 -14.95
N HIS A 21 26.70 20.11 -13.75
CA HIS A 21 25.89 18.90 -13.60
C HIS A 21 24.80 19.19 -12.56
N GLY A 22 23.76 19.91 -13.00
CA GLY A 22 22.47 19.89 -12.31
C GLY A 22 21.84 18.53 -12.53
N ILE A 23 22.26 17.53 -11.75
CA ILE A 23 21.56 16.25 -11.71
C ILE A 23 20.23 16.50 -11.00
N ASN A 24 19.15 16.17 -11.69
CA ASN A 24 17.80 16.37 -11.22
C ASN A 24 17.60 15.72 -9.86
N ARG A 25 16.77 16.35 -9.01
CA ARG A 25 16.07 15.61 -7.95
C ARG A 25 14.94 14.82 -8.61
N ASP A 26 15.31 13.75 -9.31
CA ASP A 26 14.40 12.65 -9.56
C ASP A 26 14.09 12.08 -8.15
N VAL A 27 12.87 12.23 -7.63
CA VAL A 27 11.76 11.28 -7.84
C VAL A 27 12.30 9.88 -7.48
N LEU A 28 12.01 9.33 -6.31
CA LEU A 28 10.66 9.05 -5.83
C LEU A 28 10.40 9.50 -4.39
N ALA A 29 9.31 10.26 -4.20
CA ALA A 29 8.56 10.20 -2.96
C ALA A 29 7.67 8.94 -2.97
N ASN A 30 7.24 8.51 -1.78
CA ASN A 30 6.20 7.49 -1.58
C ASN A 30 6.60 6.02 -1.81
N GLU A 31 7.67 5.55 -1.17
CA GLU A 31 7.59 4.22 -0.55
C GLU A 31 6.66 4.30 0.66
N ASN A 32 5.35 4.26 0.39
CA ASN A 32 4.35 3.93 1.40
C ASN A 32 4.41 2.41 1.61
N THR A 33 5.53 1.94 2.17
CA THR A 33 5.79 0.52 2.42
C THR A 33 4.65 0.02 3.30
N ASP A 34 3.78 -0.83 2.75
CA ASP A 34 2.74 -1.46 3.53
C ASP A 34 3.41 -2.19 4.70
N PRO A 35 3.15 -1.79 5.96
CA PRO A 35 3.81 -2.39 7.12
C PRO A 35 3.49 -3.89 7.25
N PHE A 36 2.41 -4.35 6.62
CA PHE A 36 2.04 -5.76 6.57
C PHE A 36 2.83 -6.54 5.49
N HIS A 37 3.35 -5.91 4.45
CA HIS A 37 4.16 -6.59 3.43
C HIS A 37 5.45 -7.19 4.01
N LEU A 38 6.15 -6.43 4.88
CA LEU A 38 7.32 -6.95 5.61
C LEU A 38 6.96 -8.12 6.54
N LEU A 39 5.78 -8.10 7.15
CA LEU A 39 5.29 -9.19 8.01
C LEU A 39 4.91 -10.44 7.19
N VAL A 40 4.30 -10.28 6.02
CA VAL A 40 4.04 -11.38 5.07
C VAL A 40 5.34 -12.05 4.66
N HIS A 41 6.35 -11.26 4.26
CA HIS A 41 7.66 -11.79 3.91
C HIS A 41 8.32 -12.52 5.10
N ALA A 42 8.28 -11.94 6.31
CA ALA A 42 8.85 -12.55 7.51
C ALA A 42 8.17 -13.89 7.88
N VAL A 43 6.83 -13.97 7.80
CA VAL A 43 6.08 -15.22 8.06
C VAL A 43 6.38 -16.27 6.99
N GLY A 44 6.48 -15.88 5.71
CA GLY A 44 6.83 -16.80 4.62
C GLY A 44 8.28 -17.29 4.64
N SER A 45 9.18 -16.56 5.31
CA SER A 45 10.62 -16.87 5.38
C SER A 45 11.03 -17.76 6.57
N THR A 46 10.09 -18.17 7.42
CA THR A 46 10.38 -18.99 8.61
C THR A 46 9.58 -20.29 8.62
N GLU A 47 10.27 -21.40 8.89
CA GLU A 47 9.66 -22.73 9.04
C GLU A 47 9.20 -23.01 10.49
N ASP A 48 9.60 -22.18 11.46
CA ASP A 48 9.19 -22.34 12.85
C ASP A 48 7.74 -21.89 13.04
N THR A 49 6.85 -22.88 13.14
CA THR A 49 5.41 -22.64 13.33
C THR A 49 5.04 -21.87 14.61
N SER A 50 5.90 -21.83 15.62
CA SER A 50 5.72 -20.99 16.81
C SER A 50 5.97 -19.52 16.48
N VAL A 51 7.03 -19.23 15.72
CA VAL A 51 7.35 -17.88 15.23
C VAL A 51 6.29 -17.41 14.24
N GLN A 52 5.85 -18.26 13.30
CA GLN A 52 4.72 -17.96 12.41
C GLN A 52 3.46 -17.57 13.19
N ALA A 53 3.07 -18.39 14.19
CA ALA A 53 1.88 -18.12 14.99
C ALA A 53 1.99 -16.80 15.78
N ALA A 54 3.16 -16.49 16.34
CA ALA A 54 3.41 -15.24 17.06
C ALA A 54 3.32 -14.01 16.13
N LEU A 55 3.90 -14.08 14.93
CA LEU A 55 3.85 -13.01 13.93
C LEU A 55 2.42 -12.78 13.41
N LEU A 56 1.69 -13.85 13.06
CA LEU A 56 0.30 -13.77 12.61
C LEU A 56 -0.63 -13.20 13.70
N LYS A 57 -0.41 -13.59 14.96
CA LYS A 57 -1.12 -13.01 16.11
C LYS A 57 -0.78 -11.54 16.33
N GLY A 58 0.50 -11.16 16.19
CA GLY A 58 0.93 -9.76 16.27
C GLY A 58 0.30 -8.90 15.18
N MET A 59 0.18 -9.44 13.96
CA MET A 59 -0.52 -8.80 12.86
C MET A 59 -2.02 -8.61 13.15
N LEU A 60 -2.73 -9.63 13.66
CA LEU A 60 -4.13 -9.50 14.10
C LEU A 60 -4.31 -8.39 15.14
N LEU A 61 -3.47 -8.34 16.17
CA LEU A 61 -3.50 -7.29 17.19
C LEU A 61 -3.21 -5.90 16.61
N GLY A 62 -2.30 -5.81 15.62
CA GLY A 62 -2.00 -4.55 14.91
C GLY A 62 -3.12 -4.04 14.00
N LEU A 63 -4.07 -4.91 13.64
CA LEU A 63 -5.28 -4.60 12.88
C LEU A 63 -6.47 -4.20 13.79
N GLU A 64 -6.44 -4.50 15.08
CA GLU A 64 -7.52 -4.12 16.00
C GLU A 64 -7.74 -2.59 15.98
N GLY A 65 -9.00 -2.19 15.77
CA GLY A 65 -9.38 -0.79 15.63
C GLY A 65 -9.09 -0.15 14.26
N ARG A 66 -8.36 -0.81 13.35
CA ARG A 66 -8.19 -0.36 11.96
C ARG A 66 -9.36 -0.87 11.10
N ARG A 67 -9.99 0.01 10.33
CA ARG A 67 -11.13 -0.32 9.45
C ARG A 67 -10.85 -0.24 7.95
N SER A 68 -9.68 0.27 7.57
CA SER A 68 -9.25 0.41 6.18
C SER A 68 -7.82 -0.12 6.10
N VAL A 69 -7.68 -1.41 5.85
CA VAL A 69 -6.38 -2.08 5.67
C VAL A 69 -6.43 -3.01 4.47
N HIS A 70 -5.67 -2.67 3.44
CA HIS A 70 -5.61 -3.45 2.22
C HIS A 70 -4.90 -4.79 2.49
N ALA A 71 -5.23 -5.81 1.70
CA ALA A 71 -4.51 -7.06 1.73
C ALA A 71 -3.05 -6.83 1.29
N PRO A 72 -2.04 -7.19 2.10
CA PRO A 72 -0.64 -7.03 1.70
C PRO A 72 -0.30 -7.90 0.50
N GLU A 73 0.62 -7.41 -0.35
CA GLU A 73 1.11 -8.16 -1.50
C GLU A 73 1.66 -9.54 -1.06
N GLY A 74 1.40 -10.57 -1.86
CA GLY A 74 1.76 -11.95 -1.54
C GLY A 74 0.83 -12.66 -0.54
N TRP A 75 -0.08 -11.97 0.17
CA TRP A 75 -0.99 -12.60 1.13
C TRP A 75 -1.84 -13.74 0.56
N PRO A 76 -2.45 -13.65 -0.64
CA PRO A 76 -3.27 -14.74 -1.17
C PRO A 76 -2.48 -16.05 -1.34
N ALA A 77 -1.23 -15.97 -1.79
CA ALA A 77 -0.37 -17.14 -1.93
C ALA A 77 0.08 -17.68 -0.56
N LEU A 78 0.54 -16.80 0.35
CA LEU A 78 0.98 -17.21 1.68
C LEU A 78 -0.15 -17.83 2.51
N SER A 79 -1.35 -17.25 2.50
CA SER A 79 -2.49 -17.71 3.30
C SER A 79 -2.95 -19.11 2.92
N ASN A 80 -2.93 -19.46 1.62
CA ASN A 80 -3.16 -20.82 1.15
C ASN A 80 -2.14 -21.82 1.72
N THR A 81 -0.85 -21.45 1.76
CA THR A 81 0.20 -22.29 2.36
C THR A 81 0.01 -22.44 3.87
N LEU A 82 -0.30 -21.35 4.57
CA LEU A 82 -0.53 -21.35 6.02
C LEU A 82 -1.79 -22.13 6.43
N ALA A 83 -2.83 -22.15 5.59
CA ALA A 83 -4.03 -22.96 5.80
C ALA A 83 -3.72 -24.47 5.83
N CYS A 84 -2.66 -24.90 5.14
CA CYS A 84 -2.16 -26.28 5.13
C CYS A 84 -1.12 -26.58 6.24
N SER A 85 -0.78 -25.60 7.10
CA SER A 85 0.19 -25.80 8.18
C SER A 85 -0.26 -26.88 9.16
N THR A 86 0.69 -27.67 9.69
CA THR A 86 0.42 -28.66 10.74
C THR A 86 0.00 -28.01 12.07
N SER A 87 0.46 -26.78 12.32
CA SER A 87 0.17 -26.01 13.54
C SER A 87 -1.24 -25.40 13.52
N ALA A 88 -2.08 -25.78 14.48
CA ALA A 88 -3.45 -25.26 14.59
C ALA A 88 -3.52 -23.74 14.84
N PRO A 89 -2.68 -23.12 15.71
CA PRO A 89 -2.61 -21.66 15.85
C PRO A 89 -2.28 -20.94 14.53
N VAL A 90 -1.36 -21.47 13.72
CA VAL A 90 -1.01 -20.88 12.41
C VAL A 90 -2.22 -20.86 11.49
N ARG A 91 -2.92 -22.00 11.33
CA ARG A 91 -4.13 -22.09 10.51
C ARG A 91 -5.22 -21.12 10.99
N GLN A 92 -5.45 -21.06 12.30
CA GLN A 92 -6.48 -20.21 12.90
C GLN A 92 -6.20 -18.71 12.69
N HIS A 93 -4.96 -18.27 12.92
CA HIS A 93 -4.60 -16.86 12.74
C HIS A 93 -4.57 -16.46 11.26
N ALA A 94 -4.09 -17.34 10.37
CA ALA A 94 -4.15 -17.11 8.93
C ALA A 94 -5.59 -16.99 8.41
N LEU A 95 -6.51 -17.87 8.85
CA LEU A 95 -7.92 -17.78 8.48
C LEU A 95 -8.57 -16.46 8.93
N ALA A 96 -8.31 -16.03 10.17
CA ALA A 96 -8.83 -14.77 10.70
C ALA A 96 -8.33 -13.55 9.91
N LEU A 97 -7.06 -13.55 9.51
CA LEU A 97 -6.47 -12.51 8.66
C LEU A 97 -7.07 -12.49 7.26
N SER A 98 -7.24 -13.66 6.62
CA SER A 98 -7.88 -13.75 5.31
C SER A 98 -9.33 -13.25 5.30
N GLN A 99 -10.07 -13.41 6.40
CA GLN A 99 -11.40 -12.81 6.54
C GLN A 99 -11.32 -11.27 6.54
N ILE A 100 -10.48 -10.68 7.40
CA ILE A 100 -10.33 -9.21 7.52
C ILE A 100 -9.88 -8.58 6.20
N PHE A 101 -8.89 -9.19 5.53
CA PHE A 101 -8.38 -8.71 4.25
C PHE A 101 -9.40 -8.91 3.11
N GLY A 102 -10.14 -10.02 3.10
CA GLY A 102 -11.22 -10.27 2.13
C GLY A 102 -12.36 -9.27 2.25
N ASP A 103 -12.83 -9.00 3.47
CA ASP A 103 -13.87 -8.00 3.74
C ASP A 103 -13.42 -6.60 3.31
N THR A 104 -12.14 -6.25 3.53
CA THR A 104 -11.61 -4.95 3.10
C THR A 104 -11.44 -4.85 1.58
N MET A 105 -11.03 -5.93 0.90
CA MET A 105 -11.01 -5.97 -0.57
C MET A 105 -12.42 -5.80 -1.16
N ALA A 106 -13.44 -6.42 -0.57
CA ALA A 106 -14.83 -6.24 -1.01
C ALA A 106 -15.30 -4.79 -0.86
N VAL A 107 -14.91 -4.10 0.23
CA VAL A 107 -15.14 -2.67 0.42
C VAL A 107 -14.42 -1.83 -0.63
N ALA A 108 -13.14 -2.12 -0.91
CA ALA A 108 -12.36 -1.40 -1.92
C ALA A 108 -12.98 -1.50 -3.32
N SER A 109 -13.32 -2.72 -3.78
CA SER A 109 -13.97 -2.93 -5.07
C SER A 109 -15.37 -2.29 -5.15
N ALA A 110 -16.09 -2.20 -4.03
CA ALA A 110 -17.35 -1.48 -3.97
C ALA A 110 -17.15 0.05 -4.10
N LEU A 111 -16.11 0.61 -3.49
CA LEU A 111 -15.74 2.03 -3.63
C LEU A 111 -15.26 2.37 -5.05
N GLU A 112 -14.49 1.49 -5.68
CA GLU A 112 -14.12 1.58 -7.10
C GLU A 112 -15.37 1.57 -7.99
N CYS A 113 -16.29 0.61 -7.76
CA CYS A 113 -17.54 0.52 -8.50
C CYS A 113 -18.39 1.79 -8.40
N VAL A 114 -18.43 2.47 -7.25
CA VAL A 114 -19.16 3.74 -7.09
C VAL A 114 -18.52 4.87 -7.90
N GLN A 115 -17.20 4.90 -8.02
CA GLN A 115 -16.44 5.96 -8.70
C GLN A 115 -16.35 5.77 -10.22
N ASP A 116 -16.38 4.53 -10.72
CA ASP A 116 -16.27 4.23 -12.14
C ASP A 116 -17.51 4.64 -12.94
N SER A 117 -17.41 5.75 -13.67
CA SER A 117 -18.48 6.28 -14.54
C SER A 117 -18.83 5.38 -15.74
N SER A 118 -18.04 4.35 -16.05
CA SER A 118 -18.36 3.37 -17.09
C SER A 118 -19.38 2.32 -16.63
N ILE A 119 -19.54 2.13 -15.32
CA ILE A 119 -20.53 1.22 -14.74
C ILE A 119 -21.93 1.86 -14.76
N ALA A 120 -22.95 1.04 -15.01
CA ALA A 120 -24.34 1.50 -15.05
C ALA A 120 -24.74 2.22 -13.74
N ALA A 121 -25.32 3.42 -13.86
CA ALA A 121 -25.68 4.27 -12.73
C ALA A 121 -26.53 3.58 -11.66
N SER A 122 -27.43 2.68 -12.05
CA SER A 122 -28.24 1.86 -11.13
C SER A 122 -27.39 0.98 -10.21
N GLN A 123 -26.35 0.34 -10.76
CA GLN A 123 -25.40 -0.49 -10.00
C GLN A 123 -24.49 0.36 -9.11
N ARG A 124 -24.06 1.53 -9.60
CA ARG A 124 -23.29 2.50 -8.79
C ARG A 124 -24.12 2.98 -7.58
N CYS A 125 -25.38 3.34 -7.80
CA CYS A 125 -26.30 3.78 -6.76
C CYS A 125 -26.63 2.68 -5.73
N SER A 126 -26.85 1.42 -6.16
CA SER A 126 -27.09 0.32 -5.22
C SER A 126 -25.84 0.01 -4.39
N THR A 127 -24.66 0.03 -5.01
CA THR A 127 -23.38 -0.20 -4.31
C THR A 127 -23.09 0.92 -3.30
N LEU A 128 -23.32 2.18 -3.66
CA LEU A 128 -23.24 3.31 -2.73
C LEU A 128 -24.19 3.11 -1.53
N SER A 129 -25.44 2.72 -1.78
CA SER A 129 -26.43 2.47 -0.73
C SER A 129 -25.99 1.36 0.24
N LEU A 130 -25.37 0.29 -0.27
CA LEU A 130 -24.82 -0.79 0.55
C LEU A 130 -23.64 -0.32 1.43
N LEU A 131 -22.76 0.53 0.90
CA LEU A 131 -21.63 1.07 1.66
C LEU A 131 -22.08 2.06 2.75
N LEU A 132 -23.05 2.93 2.45
CA LEU A 132 -23.64 3.85 3.43
C LEU A 132 -24.40 3.10 4.53
N GLY A 133 -25.12 2.02 4.19
CA GLY A 133 -25.77 1.14 5.18
C GLY A 133 -24.77 0.46 6.13
N GLN A 134 -23.54 0.24 5.69
CA GLN A 134 -22.42 -0.26 6.51
C GLN A 134 -21.69 0.84 7.30
N GLN A 135 -22.14 2.10 7.21
CA GLN A 135 -21.46 3.28 7.79
C GLN A 135 -20.00 3.40 7.32
N ASN A 136 -19.73 3.05 6.06
CA ASN A 136 -18.40 3.15 5.48
C ASN A 136 -18.00 4.64 5.31
N ARG A 137 -16.94 5.06 6.01
CA ARG A 137 -16.50 6.46 6.04
C ARG A 137 -15.96 6.96 4.71
N GLU A 138 -15.32 6.09 3.92
CA GLU A 138 -14.77 6.45 2.61
C GLU A 138 -15.91 6.72 1.62
N ALA A 139 -16.98 5.91 1.64
CA ALA A 139 -18.20 6.18 0.88
C ALA A 139 -18.86 7.49 1.30
N SER A 140 -18.87 7.83 2.60
CA SER A 140 -19.35 9.14 3.07
C SER A 140 -18.50 10.31 2.55
N GLN A 141 -17.19 10.14 2.42
CA GLN A 141 -16.28 11.15 1.87
C GLN A 141 -16.48 11.36 0.36
N LEU A 142 -16.90 10.32 -0.38
CA LEU A 142 -17.21 10.44 -1.80
C LEU A 142 -18.49 11.24 -2.10
N LEU A 143 -19.41 11.39 -1.14
CA LEU A 143 -20.73 12.00 -1.37
C LEU A 143 -20.64 13.40 -1.99
N GLU A 144 -19.79 14.29 -1.46
CA GLU A 144 -19.62 15.66 -1.96
C GLU A 144 -19.15 15.66 -3.42
N THR A 145 -18.25 14.75 -3.78
CA THR A 145 -17.78 14.59 -5.17
C THR A 145 -18.91 14.06 -6.06
N LEU A 146 -19.64 13.04 -5.59
CA LEU A 146 -20.74 12.38 -6.32
C LEU A 146 -21.97 13.27 -6.53
N MET A 147 -22.15 14.34 -5.75
CA MET A 147 -23.19 15.34 -6.05
C MET A 147 -23.01 15.99 -7.42
N ASN A 148 -21.77 16.10 -7.91
CA ASN A 148 -21.43 16.71 -9.20
C ASN A 148 -21.64 15.76 -10.40
N ASP A 149 -21.88 14.47 -10.15
CA ASP A 149 -22.21 13.47 -11.18
C ASP A 149 -23.75 13.41 -11.35
N PRO A 150 -24.32 13.88 -12.48
CA PRO A 150 -25.78 13.94 -12.66
C PRO A 150 -26.49 12.59 -12.54
N ALA A 151 -25.78 11.48 -12.75
CA ALA A 151 -26.32 10.13 -12.61
C ALA A 151 -26.35 9.65 -11.15
N MET A 152 -25.61 10.30 -10.25
CA MET A 152 -25.44 9.92 -8.85
C MET A 152 -26.01 10.95 -7.84
N THR A 153 -26.22 12.21 -8.24
CA THR A 153 -26.66 13.31 -7.35
C THR A 153 -27.83 12.94 -6.44
N LEU A 154 -28.88 12.27 -6.96
CA LEU A 154 -30.05 11.87 -6.17
C LEU A 154 -29.75 10.82 -5.10
N SER A 155 -28.71 10.01 -5.28
CA SER A 155 -28.27 8.99 -4.32
C SER A 155 -27.22 9.52 -3.35
N ALA A 156 -26.56 10.64 -3.68
CA ALA A 156 -25.56 11.27 -2.82
C ALA A 156 -26.16 12.22 -1.75
N ILE A 157 -27.42 12.65 -1.92
CA ILE A 157 -28.10 13.66 -1.06
C ILE A 157 -29.07 13.01 -0.05
N ARG A 158 -29.38 11.71 -0.19
CA ARG A 158 -30.36 10.99 0.64
C ARG A 158 -29.74 10.29 1.84
#